data_AF-A0A1Q7FAJ3-F1
#
_entry.id   AF-A0A1Q7FAJ3-F1
#
_cell.length_a   1.000
_cell.length_b   1.000
_cell.length_c   1.000
_cell.angle_alpha   90.00
_cell.angle_beta   90.00
_cell.angle_gamma   90.00
#
_symmetry.space_group_name_H-M   'P 1'
#
loop_
_entity.id
_entity.type
_entity.pdbx_description
1 polymer ?
#
loop_
_entity_poly.entity_id
_entity_poly.type
_entity_poly.pdbx_seq_one_letter_code
_entity_poly.pdbx_strand_id
1 'polypeptide(L)'
;METQPQESGNSFGVQGRFTYADYSPLEDNRNLVEIIKEFVVLASKAGRIDVNNKKLISLANDSDRLRQDIIAAIKSIKTDTSQTMEKFHDEHADVLSNDLLTRGSSLLIETKNSLSELLNNTESGFDQQHGKYKERITARIGENNMTTFNLLESWLATDFMSLPRPILLHLSISVSASLDRKAGKGYELLRRCTSATDEKAAPGKSESLQFEYNFRIDSSELEFWNFRRNVTDLGIKELMLPVGMKAPVSEKLKQTFRFGSRRDVEVMKEPEFVKTDEYVLVSASLRAEKVLVVELARDPSKVQQEGDLFRLTYDVGSLSNTRESAGAAGSPKIDYMSREGMATESDLLQMSDIRSRADLSKIRLLGAAILARVRMLQDPQVLRSRGKLVELRTGSSRVIFPSDLESGQYSSLFEFLESIAGSYAPFVKKMHEKTSMSGELILREELGGGQRKEYSVRTNDLRSQLAETEHGRTIAIALGL
;
A
#
# COMPACT_ATOMS: atom_id res chain seq x y z
N MET A 1 31.53 22.29 53.52
CA MET A 1 31.95 21.19 52.62
C MET A 1 30.67 20.52 52.17
N GLU A 2 30.17 20.98 51.02
CA GLU A 2 29.02 20.41 50.33
C GLU A 2 29.49 19.16 49.57
N THR A 3 28.69 18.11 49.63
CA THR A 3 28.69 17.05 48.61
C THR A 3 27.25 16.87 48.16
N GLN A 4 26.98 17.38 46.97
CA GLN A 4 25.75 17.18 46.20
C GLN A 4 25.57 15.70 45.84
N PRO A 5 24.33 15.18 45.74
CA PRO A 5 24.05 14.01 44.93
C PRO A 5 24.07 14.39 43.45
N GLN A 6 24.80 13.62 42.64
CA GLN A 6 24.75 13.69 41.18
C GLN A 6 23.37 13.24 40.68
N GLU A 7 22.63 14.15 40.07
CA GLU A 7 21.56 13.84 39.12
C GLU A 7 22.12 13.67 37.69
N SER A 8 21.33 12.96 36.88
CA SER A 8 21.37 12.76 35.42
C SER A 8 22.24 11.60 34.90
N GLY A 9 21.75 10.71 34.03
CA GLY A 9 20.44 10.60 33.41
C GLY A 9 20.38 9.37 32.49
N ASN A 10 19.28 8.64 32.55
CA ASN A 10 18.62 7.96 31.43
C ASN A 10 17.37 7.24 31.98
N SER A 11 16.35 8.04 32.30
CA SER A 11 14.99 7.52 32.43
C SER A 11 14.43 7.24 31.03
N PHE A 12 14.89 6.15 30.41
CA PHE A 12 13.99 5.43 29.51
C PHE A 12 12.84 4.94 30.39
N GLY A 13 11.67 5.56 30.25
CA GLY A 13 10.47 5.14 30.96
C GLY A 13 10.31 3.64 30.83
N VAL A 14 10.22 2.95 31.96
CA VAL A 14 10.01 1.51 32.03
C VAL A 14 8.71 1.21 31.28
N GLN A 15 8.85 0.77 30.03
CA GLN A 15 7.72 0.33 29.22
C GLN A 15 7.15 -0.90 29.92
N GLY A 16 5.87 -0.83 30.32
CA GLY A 16 5.26 -1.88 31.13
C GLY A 16 5.31 -3.22 30.43
N ARG A 17 5.59 -4.29 31.19
CA ARG A 17 5.66 -5.66 30.64
C ARG A 17 4.25 -6.25 30.64
N PHE A 18 3.81 -6.77 29.49
CA PHE A 18 2.56 -7.50 29.40
C PHE A 18 2.74 -8.96 29.83
N THR A 19 1.77 -9.47 30.56
CA THR A 19 1.70 -10.84 31.07
C THR A 19 0.30 -11.39 30.89
N TYR A 20 0.18 -12.72 30.79
CA TYR A 20 -1.11 -13.38 30.84
C TYR A 20 -1.74 -13.24 32.23
N ALA A 21 -3.01 -13.60 32.38
CA ALA A 21 -3.72 -13.52 33.66
C ALA A 21 -3.11 -14.36 34.80
N ASP A 22 -2.32 -15.39 34.48
CA ASP A 22 -1.53 -16.18 35.45
C ASP A 22 -0.13 -15.61 35.73
N TYR A 23 0.17 -14.39 35.26
CA TYR A 23 1.48 -13.74 35.32
C TYR A 23 2.58 -14.44 34.52
N SER A 24 2.24 -15.40 33.67
CA SER A 24 3.21 -15.94 32.71
C SER A 24 3.61 -14.86 31.69
N PRO A 25 4.89 -14.82 31.29
CA PRO A 25 5.38 -13.76 30.42
C PRO A 25 4.73 -13.83 29.04
N LEU A 26 4.21 -12.69 28.57
CA LEU A 26 3.76 -12.58 27.19
C LEU A 26 4.98 -12.41 26.29
N GLU A 27 5.01 -13.18 25.20
CA GLU A 27 6.06 -13.06 24.20
C GLU A 27 5.99 -11.68 23.51
N ASP A 28 4.78 -11.15 23.32
CA ASP A 28 4.46 -9.88 22.70
C ASP A 28 4.27 -8.77 23.77
N ASN A 29 5.03 -7.67 23.69
CA ASN A 29 4.92 -6.56 24.64
C ASN A 29 3.84 -5.53 24.25
N ARG A 30 2.79 -5.97 23.55
CA ARG A 30 1.67 -5.13 23.12
C ARG A 30 0.37 -5.57 23.80
N ASN A 31 -0.60 -4.66 23.86
CA ASN A 31 -1.93 -4.93 24.37
C ASN A 31 -2.76 -5.75 23.37
N LEU A 32 -2.54 -7.07 23.34
CA LEU A 32 -3.22 -7.99 22.43
C LEU A 32 -4.75 -7.96 22.56
N VAL A 33 -5.29 -7.67 23.74
CA VAL A 33 -6.74 -7.59 23.97
C VAL A 33 -7.34 -6.43 23.15
N GLU A 34 -6.74 -5.25 23.21
CA GLU A 34 -7.19 -4.09 22.42
C GLU A 34 -6.98 -4.31 20.92
N ILE A 35 -5.86 -4.92 20.53
CA ILE A 35 -5.58 -5.23 19.11
C ILE A 35 -6.66 -6.17 18.53
N ILE A 36 -7.06 -7.21 19.28
CA ILE A 36 -8.13 -8.13 18.86
C ILE A 36 -9.47 -7.40 18.81
N LYS A 37 -9.79 -6.50 19.75
CA LYS A 37 -11.01 -5.68 19.70
C LYS A 37 -11.05 -4.82 18.43
N GLU A 38 -9.96 -4.11 18.13
CA GLU A 38 -9.86 -3.26 16.94
C GLU A 38 -10.04 -4.08 15.65
N PHE A 39 -9.41 -5.26 15.58
CA PHE A 39 -9.57 -6.20 14.46
C PHE A 39 -11.02 -6.69 14.32
N VAL A 40 -11.68 -7.06 15.42
CA VAL A 40 -13.09 -7.50 15.41
C VAL A 40 -14.02 -6.37 14.96
N VAL A 41 -13.78 -5.14 15.40
CA VAL A 41 -14.55 -3.95 14.97
C VAL A 41 -14.38 -3.71 13.46
N LEU A 42 -13.16 -3.83 12.94
CA LEU A 42 -12.88 -3.72 11.50
C LEU A 42 -13.66 -4.79 10.71
N ALA A 43 -13.52 -6.06 11.10
CA ALA A 43 -14.17 -7.18 10.43
C ALA A 43 -15.71 -7.08 10.48
N SER A 44 -16.28 -6.71 11.63
CA SER A 44 -17.72 -6.51 11.81
C SER A 44 -18.26 -5.38 10.91
N LYS A 45 -17.57 -4.22 10.90
CA LYS A 45 -17.95 -3.09 10.04
C LYS A 45 -17.87 -3.44 8.56
N ALA A 46 -16.78 -4.09 8.13
CA ALA A 46 -16.63 -4.55 6.75
C ALA A 46 -17.76 -5.54 6.37
N GLY A 47 -18.07 -6.50 7.24
CA GLY A 47 -19.16 -7.47 7.05
C GLY A 47 -20.52 -6.80 6.85
N ARG A 48 -20.86 -5.83 7.71
CA ARG A 48 -22.12 -5.09 7.60
C ARG A 48 -22.22 -4.30 6.29
N ILE A 49 -21.11 -3.71 5.85
CA ILE A 49 -21.05 -2.97 4.59
C ILE A 49 -21.28 -3.92 3.40
N ASP A 50 -20.63 -5.09 3.37
CA ASP A 50 -20.85 -6.10 2.33
C ASP A 50 -22.33 -6.53 2.24
N VAL A 51 -22.95 -6.85 3.39
CA VAL A 51 -24.38 -7.21 3.43
C VAL A 51 -25.26 -6.08 2.91
N ASN A 52 -24.96 -4.83 3.26
CA ASN A 52 -25.69 -3.67 2.76
C ASN A 52 -25.50 -3.48 1.25
N ASN A 53 -24.29 -3.66 0.73
CA ASN A 53 -24.01 -3.61 -0.70
C ASN A 53 -24.77 -4.72 -1.46
N LYS A 54 -24.79 -5.95 -0.96
CA LYS A 54 -25.58 -7.05 -1.54
C LYS A 54 -27.08 -6.70 -1.59
N LYS A 55 -27.64 -6.08 -0.54
CA LYS A 55 -29.02 -5.59 -0.53
C LYS A 55 -29.27 -4.48 -1.55
N LEU A 56 -28.33 -3.53 -1.67
CA LEU A 56 -28.41 -2.45 -2.66
C LEU A 56 -28.35 -2.98 -4.11
N ILE A 57 -27.50 -3.97 -4.37
CA ILE A 57 -27.42 -4.65 -5.68
C ILE A 57 -28.72 -5.39 -5.98
N SER A 58 -29.28 -6.13 -5.01
CA SER A 58 -30.58 -6.78 -5.16
C SER A 58 -31.69 -5.77 -5.46
N LEU A 59 -31.72 -4.65 -4.74
CA LEU A 59 -32.70 -3.59 -4.94
C LEU A 59 -32.57 -2.93 -6.32
N ALA A 60 -31.34 -2.76 -6.84
CA ALA A 60 -31.13 -2.29 -8.20
C ALA A 60 -31.69 -3.28 -9.25
N ASN A 61 -31.49 -4.58 -9.05
CA ASN A 61 -32.03 -5.62 -9.92
C ASN A 61 -33.56 -5.67 -9.88
N ASP A 62 -34.16 -5.55 -8.69
CA ASP A 62 -35.62 -5.51 -8.54
C ASP A 62 -36.22 -4.23 -9.16
N SER A 63 -35.50 -3.11 -9.07
CA SER A 63 -35.87 -1.87 -9.78
C SER A 63 -35.82 -2.04 -11.30
N ASP A 64 -34.81 -2.75 -11.83
CA ASP A 64 -34.69 -3.02 -13.27
C ASP A 64 -35.86 -3.90 -13.76
N ARG A 65 -36.34 -4.84 -12.93
CA ARG A 65 -37.57 -5.63 -13.21
C ARG A 65 -38.81 -4.75 -13.22
N LEU A 66 -38.99 -3.90 -12.20
CA LEU A 66 -40.11 -2.96 -12.14
C LEU A 66 -40.16 -2.06 -13.38
N ARG A 67 -39.00 -1.60 -13.87
CA ARG A 67 -38.90 -0.83 -15.11
C ARG A 67 -39.39 -1.62 -16.32
N GLN A 68 -38.99 -2.88 -16.46
CA GLN A 68 -39.44 -3.75 -17.54
C GLN A 68 -40.97 -3.93 -17.50
N ASP A 69 -41.54 -4.14 -16.32
CA ASP A 69 -42.98 -4.30 -16.13
C ASP A 69 -43.76 -3.03 -16.50
N ILE A 70 -43.29 -1.86 -16.08
CA ILE A 70 -43.93 -0.58 -16.41
C ILE A 70 -43.86 -0.29 -17.90
N ILE A 71 -42.71 -0.51 -18.55
CA ILE A 71 -42.57 -0.35 -20.00
C ILE A 71 -43.49 -1.33 -20.75
N ALA A 72 -43.58 -2.58 -20.28
CA ALA A 72 -44.49 -3.56 -20.86
C ALA A 72 -45.96 -3.13 -20.74
N ALA A 73 -46.36 -2.61 -19.57
CA ALA A 73 -47.71 -2.09 -19.36
C ALA A 73 -48.02 -0.89 -20.27
N ILE A 74 -47.10 0.07 -20.41
CA ILE A 74 -47.24 1.20 -21.34
C ILE A 74 -47.42 0.71 -22.78
N LYS A 75 -46.61 -0.26 -23.20
CA LYS A 75 -46.71 -0.87 -24.54
C LYS A 75 -48.02 -1.62 -24.75
N SER A 76 -48.52 -2.33 -23.74
CA SER A 76 -49.84 -2.98 -23.79
C SER A 76 -50.93 -1.94 -23.98
N ILE A 77 -50.97 -0.90 -23.15
CA ILE A 77 -51.98 0.18 -23.23
C ILE A 77 -51.98 0.83 -24.62
N LYS A 78 -50.79 1.10 -25.18
CA LYS A 78 -50.64 1.68 -26.52
C LYS A 78 -51.21 0.75 -27.60
N THR A 79 -50.98 -0.56 -27.46
CA THR A 79 -51.46 -1.58 -28.40
C THR A 79 -52.98 -1.75 -28.29
N ASP A 80 -53.49 -1.94 -27.07
CA ASP A 80 -54.92 -2.14 -26.78
C ASP A 80 -55.75 -0.93 -27.20
N THR A 81 -55.23 0.29 -26.95
CA THR A 81 -55.91 1.51 -27.40
C THR A 81 -55.92 1.62 -28.92
N SER A 82 -54.80 1.30 -29.59
CA SER A 82 -54.73 1.32 -31.06
C SER A 82 -55.69 0.32 -31.68
N GLN A 83 -55.76 -0.91 -31.14
CA GLN A 83 -56.69 -1.95 -31.59
C GLN A 83 -58.15 -1.56 -31.35
N THR A 84 -58.48 -0.99 -30.19
CA THR A 84 -59.84 -0.53 -29.88
C THR A 84 -60.27 0.59 -30.83
N MET A 85 -59.35 1.51 -31.14
CA MET A 85 -59.60 2.62 -32.06
C MET A 85 -59.78 2.14 -33.51
N GLU A 86 -58.95 1.20 -33.95
CA GLU A 86 -59.05 0.57 -35.28
C GLU A 86 -60.37 -0.20 -35.42
N LYS A 87 -60.72 -1.00 -34.41
CA LYS A 87 -61.98 -1.72 -34.38
C LYS A 87 -63.19 -0.78 -34.46
N PHE A 88 -63.20 0.32 -33.69
CA PHE A 88 -64.25 1.33 -33.77
C PHE A 88 -64.33 1.98 -35.17
N HIS A 89 -63.17 2.27 -35.77
CA HIS A 89 -63.11 2.83 -37.12
C HIS A 89 -63.67 1.86 -38.16
N ASP A 90 -63.32 0.58 -38.05
CA ASP A 90 -63.77 -0.47 -38.98
C ASP A 90 -65.28 -0.75 -38.83
N GLU A 91 -65.80 -0.79 -37.60
CA GLU A 91 -67.22 -1.02 -37.31
C GLU A 91 -68.15 0.13 -37.76
N HIS A 92 -67.61 1.34 -37.95
CA HIS A 92 -68.38 2.54 -38.29
C HIS A 92 -67.86 3.27 -39.56
N ALA A 93 -67.12 2.56 -40.43
CA ALA A 93 -66.46 3.14 -41.60
C ALA A 93 -67.43 3.78 -42.62
N ASP A 94 -68.64 3.23 -42.74
CA ASP A 94 -69.74 3.70 -43.57
C ASP A 94 -70.35 5.03 -43.08
N VAL A 95 -70.40 5.24 -41.77
CA VAL A 95 -70.89 6.47 -41.15
C VAL A 95 -69.81 7.56 -41.14
N LEU A 96 -68.54 7.18 -40.95
CA LEU A 96 -67.38 8.07 -40.90
C LEU A 96 -66.96 8.61 -42.27
N SER A 97 -67.35 7.96 -43.37
CA SER A 97 -67.08 8.39 -44.76
C SER A 97 -68.04 9.50 -45.25
N ASN A 98 -69.00 9.91 -44.42
CA ASN A 98 -69.93 10.99 -44.71
C ASN A 98 -69.30 12.37 -44.39
N ASP A 99 -69.36 13.32 -45.33
CA ASP A 99 -68.64 14.62 -45.29
C ASP A 99 -68.97 15.53 -44.08
N LEU A 100 -70.09 15.27 -43.39
CA LEU A 100 -70.49 15.96 -42.16
C LEU A 100 -69.79 15.44 -40.90
N LEU A 101 -69.24 14.22 -40.95
CA LEU A 101 -68.63 13.49 -39.80
C LEU A 101 -67.11 13.32 -39.93
N THR A 102 -66.52 13.67 -41.07
CA THR A 102 -65.06 13.69 -41.30
C THR A 102 -64.29 14.62 -40.34
N ARG A 103 -64.93 15.63 -39.75
CA ARG A 103 -64.35 16.42 -38.63
C ARG A 103 -64.30 15.66 -37.30
N GLY A 104 -65.16 14.65 -37.10
CA GLY A 104 -65.16 13.80 -35.91
C GLY A 104 -64.05 12.75 -35.94
N SER A 105 -63.75 12.19 -37.12
CA SER A 105 -62.64 11.25 -37.30
C SER A 105 -61.27 11.90 -37.06
N SER A 106 -61.09 13.17 -37.44
CA SER A 106 -59.86 13.92 -37.11
C SER A 106 -59.68 14.11 -35.60
N LEU A 107 -60.74 14.37 -34.84
CA LEU A 107 -60.68 14.49 -33.37
C LEU A 107 -60.30 13.16 -32.70
N LEU A 108 -60.79 12.04 -33.24
CA LEU A 108 -60.42 10.70 -32.78
C LEU A 108 -58.93 10.41 -33.02
N ILE A 109 -58.41 10.74 -34.20
CA ILE A 109 -56.97 10.61 -34.52
C ILE A 109 -56.13 11.52 -33.61
N GLU A 110 -56.57 12.76 -33.39
CA GLU A 110 -55.90 13.72 -32.51
C GLU A 110 -55.87 13.24 -31.05
N THR A 111 -56.95 12.58 -30.60
CA THR A 111 -57.02 11.92 -29.28
C THR A 111 -56.04 10.74 -29.19
N LYS A 112 -55.98 9.87 -30.21
CA LYS A 112 -55.01 8.77 -30.30
C LYS A 112 -53.56 9.28 -30.26
N ASN A 113 -53.28 10.35 -30.99
CA ASN A 113 -51.96 10.97 -31.04
C ASN A 113 -51.59 11.59 -29.68
N SER A 114 -52.52 12.34 -29.06
CA SER A 114 -52.32 12.92 -27.73
C SER A 114 -52.06 11.87 -26.65
N LEU A 115 -52.82 10.76 -26.66
CA LEU A 115 -52.60 9.65 -25.74
C LEU A 115 -51.24 8.98 -25.99
N SER A 116 -50.88 8.75 -27.25
CA SER A 116 -49.58 8.17 -27.62
C SER A 116 -48.42 9.06 -27.18
N GLU A 117 -48.55 10.37 -27.32
CA GLU A 117 -47.56 11.35 -26.85
C GLU A 117 -47.46 11.35 -25.33
N LEU A 118 -48.58 11.34 -24.61
CA LEU A 118 -48.61 11.25 -23.15
C LEU A 118 -47.92 9.96 -22.65
N LEU A 119 -48.20 8.82 -23.28
CA LEU A 119 -47.57 7.54 -22.94
C LEU A 119 -46.06 7.54 -23.21
N ASN A 120 -45.62 8.08 -24.36
CA ASN A 120 -44.19 8.21 -24.67
C ASN A 120 -43.47 9.17 -23.69
N ASN A 121 -44.12 10.28 -23.31
CA ASN A 121 -43.60 11.21 -22.31
C ASN A 121 -43.52 10.56 -20.91
N THR A 122 -44.48 9.71 -20.58
CA THR A 122 -44.49 8.96 -19.33
C THR A 122 -43.39 7.90 -19.30
N GLU A 123 -43.20 7.15 -20.40
CA GLU A 123 -42.11 6.17 -20.55
C GLU A 123 -40.74 6.82 -20.37
N SER A 124 -40.48 7.90 -21.12
CA SER A 124 -39.21 8.64 -21.03
C SER A 124 -38.98 9.29 -19.66
N GLY A 125 -40.02 9.86 -19.06
CA GLY A 125 -39.97 10.41 -17.70
C GLY A 125 -39.65 9.34 -16.65
N PHE A 126 -40.26 8.15 -16.77
CA PHE A 126 -39.98 7.02 -15.89
C PHE A 126 -38.55 6.52 -16.05
N ASP A 127 -38.09 6.28 -17.28
CA ASP A 127 -36.72 5.83 -17.56
C ASP A 127 -35.67 6.82 -17.01
N GLN A 128 -35.94 8.13 -17.11
CA GLN A 128 -35.06 9.15 -16.54
C GLN A 128 -34.97 9.05 -15.00
N GLN A 129 -36.10 8.86 -14.31
CA GLN A 129 -36.12 8.74 -12.85
C GLN A 129 -35.49 7.42 -12.38
N HIS A 130 -35.75 6.33 -13.12
CA HIS A 130 -35.10 5.04 -12.88
C HIS A 130 -33.58 5.14 -13.04
N GLY A 131 -33.11 5.83 -14.09
CA GLY A 131 -31.68 6.09 -14.30
C GLY A 131 -31.05 6.82 -13.11
N LYS A 132 -31.69 7.90 -12.62
CA LYS A 132 -31.25 8.63 -11.43
C LYS A 132 -31.27 7.78 -10.16
N TYR A 133 -32.27 6.92 -10.01
CA TYR A 133 -32.36 6.01 -8.87
C TYR A 133 -31.20 5.00 -8.87
N LYS A 134 -30.90 4.40 -10.02
CA LYS A 134 -29.78 3.47 -10.20
C LYS A 134 -28.44 4.16 -9.93
N GLU A 135 -28.25 5.37 -10.45
CA GLU A 135 -27.06 6.18 -10.20
C GLU A 135 -26.85 6.44 -8.69
N ARG A 136 -27.93 6.75 -7.95
CA ARG A 136 -27.86 6.91 -6.48
C ARG A 136 -27.48 5.62 -5.76
N ILE A 137 -27.99 4.47 -6.20
CA ILE A 137 -27.59 3.17 -5.63
C ILE A 137 -26.10 2.93 -5.88
N THR A 138 -25.63 3.10 -7.11
CA THR A 138 -24.22 2.91 -7.48
C THR A 138 -23.30 3.86 -6.72
N ALA A 139 -23.68 5.14 -6.58
CA ALA A 139 -22.93 6.11 -5.78
C ALA A 139 -22.83 5.68 -4.32
N ARG A 140 -23.94 5.18 -3.73
CA ARG A 140 -23.95 4.70 -2.34
C ARG A 140 -23.08 3.46 -2.14
N ILE A 141 -23.06 2.54 -3.10
CA ILE A 141 -22.13 1.39 -3.09
C ILE A 141 -20.68 1.90 -3.15
N GLY A 142 -20.38 2.88 -4.01
CA GLY A 142 -19.05 3.51 -4.06
C GLY A 142 -18.61 4.14 -2.74
N GLU A 143 -19.50 4.87 -2.06
CA GLU A 143 -19.24 5.44 -0.73
C GLU A 143 -18.96 4.36 0.33
N ASN A 144 -19.77 3.30 0.32
CA ASN A 144 -19.60 2.15 1.20
C ASN A 144 -18.24 1.47 1.00
N ASN A 145 -17.87 1.24 -0.27
CA ASN A 145 -16.59 0.67 -0.67
C ASN A 145 -15.41 1.53 -0.21
N MET A 146 -15.49 2.84 -0.43
CA MET A 146 -14.49 3.80 0.06
C MET A 146 -14.38 3.79 1.58
N THR A 147 -15.50 3.62 2.28
CA THR A 147 -15.51 3.52 3.74
C THR A 147 -14.78 2.25 4.21
N THR A 148 -15.05 1.09 3.61
CA THR A 148 -14.31 -0.15 3.92
C THR A 148 -12.82 -0.01 3.61
N PHE A 149 -12.48 0.58 2.47
CA PHE A 149 -11.10 0.83 2.07
C PHE A 149 -10.37 1.73 3.09
N ASN A 150 -10.97 2.86 3.48
CA ASN A 150 -10.38 3.78 4.46
C ASN A 150 -10.17 3.11 5.84
N LEU A 151 -11.11 2.24 6.25
CA LEU A 151 -10.96 1.46 7.47
C LEU A 151 -9.75 0.51 7.39
N LEU A 152 -9.57 -0.17 6.26
CA LEU A 152 -8.43 -1.06 6.08
C LEU A 152 -7.11 -0.30 5.92
N GLU A 153 -7.11 0.80 5.16
CA GLU A 153 -5.96 1.69 4.99
C GLU A 153 -5.48 2.18 6.36
N SER A 154 -6.39 2.70 7.20
CA SER A 154 -6.06 3.16 8.54
C SER A 154 -5.53 2.05 9.45
N TRP A 155 -6.03 0.82 9.29
CA TRP A 155 -5.60 -0.33 10.07
C TRP A 155 -4.20 -0.83 9.64
N LEU A 156 -3.96 -0.98 8.33
CA LEU A 156 -2.65 -1.38 7.77
C LEU A 156 -1.58 -0.29 7.92
N ALA A 157 -1.95 0.98 7.97
CA ALA A 157 -1.03 2.08 8.24
C ALA A 157 -0.35 1.94 9.62
N THR A 158 -0.95 1.17 10.54
CA THR A 158 -0.34 0.77 11.80
C THR A 158 -0.14 -0.73 11.94
N ASP A 159 0.33 -1.36 10.87
CA ASP A 159 0.74 -2.76 10.86
C ASP A 159 1.47 -3.25 12.12
N PHE A 160 2.46 -2.51 12.64
CA PHE A 160 3.17 -2.87 13.87
C PHE A 160 2.27 -2.87 15.13
N MET A 161 1.19 -2.10 15.16
CA MET A 161 0.22 -2.11 16.26
C MET A 161 -1.00 -2.98 15.96
N SER A 162 -1.21 -3.38 14.71
CA SER A 162 -2.47 -3.95 14.24
C SER A 162 -2.35 -5.40 13.76
N LEU A 163 -1.14 -5.88 13.44
CA LEU A 163 -0.89 -7.25 12.98
C LEU A 163 -0.38 -8.18 14.11
N PRO A 164 -0.74 -9.47 14.07
CA PRO A 164 -0.21 -10.50 14.96
C PRO A 164 1.31 -10.61 14.87
N ARG A 165 1.98 -10.92 15.99
CA ARG A 165 3.44 -11.14 16.01
C ARG A 165 3.95 -12.18 15.00
N PRO A 166 3.28 -13.34 14.79
CA PRO A 166 3.72 -14.32 13.80
C PRO A 166 3.84 -13.71 12.39
N ILE A 167 2.91 -12.83 12.03
CA ILE A 167 2.96 -12.13 10.74
C ILE A 167 4.09 -11.10 10.73
N LEU A 168 4.22 -10.31 11.80
CA LEU A 168 5.26 -9.29 11.91
C LEU A 168 6.68 -9.86 11.81
N LEU A 169 6.92 -11.05 12.36
CA LEU A 169 8.23 -11.73 12.28
C LEU A 169 8.63 -12.11 10.85
N HIS A 170 7.65 -12.32 9.97
CA HIS A 170 7.84 -12.69 8.57
C HIS A 170 7.54 -11.54 7.60
N LEU A 171 7.26 -10.35 8.12
CA LEU A 171 6.96 -9.17 7.33
C LEU A 171 8.27 -8.51 6.88
N SER A 172 8.55 -8.57 5.59
CA SER A 172 9.63 -7.80 4.98
C SER A 172 9.13 -6.44 4.55
N ILE A 173 9.70 -5.38 5.14
CA ILE A 173 9.38 -3.99 4.81
C ILE A 173 10.48 -3.46 3.88
N SER A 174 10.05 -2.90 2.76
CA SER A 174 10.92 -2.19 1.84
C SER A 174 10.38 -0.79 1.58
N VAL A 175 11.26 0.20 1.61
CA VAL A 175 10.92 1.59 1.33
C VAL A 175 11.75 2.03 0.15
N SER A 176 11.11 2.60 -0.86
CA SER A 176 11.79 3.17 -2.02
C SER A 176 11.35 4.61 -2.25
N ALA A 177 12.31 5.50 -2.42
CA ALA A 177 12.13 6.85 -2.90
C ALA A 177 12.75 6.94 -4.30
N SER A 178 11.99 7.38 -5.29
CA SER A 178 12.48 7.57 -6.66
C SER A 178 12.06 8.93 -7.20
N LEU A 179 13.00 9.68 -7.78
CA LEU A 179 12.71 10.99 -8.34
C LEU A 179 11.75 10.87 -9.54
N ASP A 180 10.66 11.64 -9.54
CA ASP A 180 9.73 11.66 -10.67
C ASP A 180 10.43 12.25 -11.91
N ARG A 181 10.64 11.38 -12.90
CA ARG A 181 11.39 11.68 -14.12
C ARG A 181 10.60 12.56 -15.09
N LYS A 182 9.27 12.65 -14.95
CA LYS A 182 8.41 13.43 -15.86
C LYS A 182 8.22 14.87 -15.39
N ALA A 183 7.98 15.07 -14.09
CA ALA A 183 7.75 16.41 -13.54
C ALA A 183 9.03 17.07 -12.99
N GLY A 184 10.05 16.30 -12.61
CA GLY A 184 11.34 16.79 -12.12
C GLY A 184 11.29 17.56 -10.79
N LYS A 185 10.17 17.52 -10.06
CA LYS A 185 9.93 18.36 -8.88
C LYS A 185 10.17 17.63 -7.55
N GLY A 186 9.69 16.40 -7.37
CA GLY A 186 9.79 15.68 -6.09
C GLY A 186 9.96 14.16 -6.24
N TYR A 187 10.11 13.46 -5.11
CA TYR A 187 10.26 12.01 -5.07
C TYR A 187 8.90 11.31 -4.95
N GLU A 188 8.71 10.23 -5.71
CA GLU A 188 7.68 9.23 -5.46
C GLU A 188 8.17 8.30 -4.36
N LEU A 189 7.41 8.23 -3.27
CA LEU A 189 7.72 7.45 -2.09
C LEU A 189 6.78 6.25 -2.01
N LEU A 190 7.35 5.05 -1.99
CA LEU A 190 6.62 3.80 -1.88
C LEU A 190 7.12 2.99 -0.70
N ARG A 191 6.20 2.50 0.13
CA ARG A 191 6.46 1.50 1.15
C ARG A 191 5.77 0.21 0.74
N ARG A 192 6.56 -0.83 0.48
CA ARG A 192 6.09 -2.18 0.16
C ARG A 192 6.33 -3.11 1.33
N CYS A 193 5.27 -3.75 1.79
CA CYS A 193 5.31 -4.75 2.84
C CYS A 193 4.90 -6.10 2.25
N THR A 194 5.77 -7.10 2.38
CA THR A 194 5.54 -8.45 1.88
C THR A 194 5.65 -9.45 3.02
N SER A 195 4.60 -10.20 3.27
CA SER A 195 4.61 -11.34 4.18
C SER A 195 4.93 -12.60 3.37
N ALA A 196 6.05 -13.24 3.67
CA ALA A 196 6.38 -14.57 3.18
C ALA A 196 6.59 -15.48 4.38
N THR A 197 5.60 -16.30 4.69
CA THR A 197 5.80 -17.41 5.62
C THR A 197 6.51 -18.52 4.86
N ASP A 198 7.81 -18.66 5.11
CA ASP A 198 8.66 -19.68 4.49
C ASP A 198 8.11 -21.08 4.76
N GLU A 199 8.01 -21.87 3.69
CA GLU A 199 7.53 -23.24 3.64
C GLU A 199 8.44 -24.20 4.45
N LYS A 200 8.16 -24.35 5.75
CA LYS A 200 8.45 -25.59 6.50
C LYS A 200 7.34 -25.91 7.50
N ALA A 201 6.08 -25.66 7.12
CA ALA A 201 4.95 -26.24 7.84
C ALA A 201 4.87 -27.74 7.51
N ALA A 202 4.86 -28.57 8.55
CA ALA A 202 4.62 -30.01 8.44
C ALA A 202 3.35 -30.30 7.60
N PRO A 203 3.29 -31.43 6.87
CA PRO A 203 2.16 -31.73 6.01
C PRO A 203 0.87 -31.78 6.86
N GLY A 204 -0.07 -30.87 6.57
CA GLY A 204 -1.40 -30.83 7.21
C GLY A 204 -1.76 -29.61 8.05
N LYS A 205 -0.99 -28.51 8.04
CA LYS A 205 -1.40 -27.25 8.70
C LYS A 205 -1.31 -26.05 7.76
N SER A 206 -2.47 -25.42 7.56
CA SER A 206 -2.77 -24.08 7.00
C SER A 206 -1.78 -23.53 5.96
N GLU A 207 -2.27 -23.34 4.73
CA GLU A 207 -1.60 -22.58 3.67
C GLU A 207 -0.97 -21.30 4.24
N SER A 208 0.32 -21.10 3.96
CA SER A 208 1.09 -19.95 4.36
C SER A 208 0.47 -18.69 3.77
N LEU A 209 -0.04 -17.78 4.61
CA LEU A 209 -0.61 -16.52 4.16
C LEU A 209 0.49 -15.65 3.53
N GLN A 210 0.52 -15.61 2.21
CA GLN A 210 1.33 -14.69 1.42
C GLN A 210 0.49 -13.51 0.99
N PHE A 211 0.89 -12.33 1.46
CA PHE A 211 0.23 -11.09 1.07
C PHE A 211 1.25 -9.95 0.91
N GLU A 212 0.93 -9.04 0.00
CA GLU A 212 1.71 -7.84 -0.27
C GLU A 212 0.78 -6.62 -0.17
N TYR A 213 1.25 -5.56 0.49
CA TYR A 213 0.56 -4.28 0.43
C TYR A 213 1.54 -3.12 0.25
N ASN A 214 1.08 -2.13 -0.51
CA ASN A 214 1.88 -1.01 -0.99
C ASN A 214 1.23 0.31 -0.58
N PHE A 215 1.98 1.15 0.12
CA PHE A 215 1.59 2.53 0.43
C PHE A 215 2.38 3.51 -0.43
N ARG A 216 1.68 4.48 -1.02
CA ARG A 216 2.31 5.68 -1.59
C ARG A 216 2.24 6.79 -0.56
N ILE A 217 3.38 7.40 -0.27
CA ILE A 217 3.48 8.50 0.70
C ILE A 217 3.52 9.81 -0.06
N ASP A 218 2.66 10.76 0.30
CA ASP A 218 2.73 12.10 -0.26
C ASP A 218 3.99 12.83 0.22
N SER A 219 4.81 13.27 -0.74
CA SER A 219 6.07 13.98 -0.50
C SER A 219 5.91 15.49 -0.38
N SER A 220 4.73 16.05 -0.67
CA SER A 220 4.44 17.49 -0.71
C SER A 220 4.84 18.26 0.57
N GLU A 221 4.65 17.65 1.74
CA GLU A 221 4.97 18.26 3.04
C GLU A 221 6.23 17.64 3.70
N LEU A 222 6.96 16.78 2.99
CA LEU A 222 8.21 16.21 3.49
C LEU A 222 9.36 17.04 2.95
N GLU A 223 9.84 18.03 3.72
CA GLU A 223 10.86 18.99 3.28
C GLU A 223 12.00 18.33 2.49
N PHE A 224 12.56 17.22 2.99
CA PHE A 224 13.66 16.52 2.32
C PHE A 224 13.24 15.87 0.99
N TRP A 225 12.08 15.22 0.92
CA TRP A 225 11.62 14.44 -0.24
C TRP A 225 10.76 15.24 -1.23
N ASN A 226 10.37 16.46 -0.88
CA ASN A 226 9.55 17.33 -1.73
C ASN A 226 10.34 17.89 -2.93
N PHE A 227 11.66 18.01 -2.80
CA PHE A 227 12.52 18.63 -3.81
C PHE A 227 13.69 17.73 -4.19
N ARG A 228 14.16 17.86 -5.43
CA ARG A 228 15.43 17.28 -5.91
C ARG A 228 16.57 17.58 -4.93
N ARG A 229 17.36 16.55 -4.58
CA ARG A 229 18.50 16.67 -3.65
C ARG A 229 19.83 16.37 -4.32
N ASN A 230 20.75 17.32 -4.19
CA ASN A 230 22.15 17.13 -4.54
C ASN A 230 22.91 16.48 -3.38
N VAL A 231 24.06 15.88 -3.67
CA VAL A 231 24.95 15.32 -2.62
C VAL A 231 25.35 16.40 -1.61
N THR A 232 25.52 17.65 -2.05
CA THR A 232 25.84 18.79 -1.18
C THR A 232 24.74 19.12 -0.18
N ASP A 233 23.47 18.87 -0.52
CA ASP A 233 22.32 19.16 0.35
C ASP A 233 22.28 18.22 1.57
N LEU A 234 22.99 17.10 1.50
CA LEU A 234 23.20 16.16 2.61
C LEU A 234 24.33 16.61 3.56
N GLY A 235 24.92 17.78 3.33
CA GLY A 235 26.02 18.33 4.14
C GLY A 235 27.39 17.76 3.81
N ILE A 236 27.53 17.04 2.69
CA ILE A 236 28.78 16.40 2.28
C ILE A 236 29.37 17.16 1.11
N LYS A 237 30.54 17.77 1.33
CA LYS A 237 31.29 18.51 0.30
C LYS A 237 32.49 17.72 -0.16
N GLU A 238 32.80 17.84 -1.45
CA GLU A 238 34.00 17.24 -2.07
C GLU A 238 34.03 15.72 -1.86
N LEU A 239 32.89 15.09 -2.11
CA LEU A 239 32.83 13.63 -2.17
C LEU A 239 33.41 13.18 -3.51
N MET A 240 34.39 12.28 -3.45
CA MET A 240 35.08 11.74 -4.61
C MET A 240 34.69 10.27 -4.76
N LEU A 241 34.00 9.92 -5.84
CA LEU A 241 33.65 8.53 -6.14
C LEU A 241 34.54 7.98 -7.27
N PRO A 242 34.96 6.71 -7.17
CA PRO A 242 35.82 6.10 -8.17
C PRO A 242 35.04 5.73 -9.44
N VAL A 243 35.60 6.05 -10.60
CA VAL A 243 34.98 5.89 -11.93
C VAL A 243 35.70 4.83 -12.76
N GLY A 244 36.97 4.56 -12.46
CA GLY A 244 37.77 3.56 -13.16
C GLY A 244 39.25 3.82 -12.97
N MET A 245 40.07 3.30 -13.89
CA MET A 245 41.53 3.44 -13.88
C MET A 245 41.97 4.22 -15.13
N LYS A 246 42.72 5.30 -14.94
CA LYS A 246 43.25 6.17 -16.01
C LYS A 246 44.77 6.13 -16.05
N ALA A 247 45.35 6.18 -17.25
CA ALA A 247 46.79 6.39 -17.40
C ALA A 247 47.21 7.75 -16.80
N PRO A 248 48.34 7.83 -16.06
CA PRO A 248 48.83 9.07 -15.48
C PRO A 248 48.95 10.18 -16.52
N VAL A 249 48.62 11.42 -16.16
CA VAL A 249 48.71 12.60 -17.06
C VAL A 249 50.13 12.76 -17.63
N SER A 250 51.14 12.39 -16.84
CA SER A 250 52.55 12.39 -17.24
C SER A 250 52.86 11.42 -18.38
N GLU A 251 52.10 10.33 -18.54
CA GLU A 251 52.26 9.38 -19.64
C GLU A 251 51.46 9.77 -20.88
N LYS A 252 50.27 10.39 -20.73
CA LYS A 252 49.55 10.96 -21.88
C LYS A 252 50.38 12.03 -22.58
N LEU A 253 51.05 12.88 -21.81
CA LEU A 253 52.01 13.86 -22.33
C LEU A 253 53.21 13.18 -22.97
N LYS A 254 53.80 12.16 -22.34
CA LYS A 254 54.92 11.40 -22.93
C LYS A 254 54.54 10.67 -24.22
N GLN A 255 53.30 10.17 -24.36
CA GLN A 255 52.82 9.57 -25.61
C GLN A 255 52.66 10.61 -26.72
N THR A 256 52.14 11.82 -26.43
CA THR A 256 52.07 12.90 -27.43
C THR A 256 53.44 13.40 -27.90
N PHE A 257 54.50 13.22 -27.12
CA PHE A 257 55.87 13.62 -27.48
C PHE A 257 56.76 12.45 -27.97
N ARG A 258 56.29 11.19 -27.94
CA ARG A 258 57.05 10.04 -28.44
C ARG A 258 56.72 9.75 -29.90
N PHE A 259 57.38 10.46 -30.80
CA PHE A 259 57.57 9.99 -32.17
C PHE A 259 58.60 8.84 -32.17
N GLY A 260 58.11 7.60 -32.10
CA GLY A 260 58.93 6.42 -32.41
C GLY A 260 59.10 5.39 -31.27
N SER A 261 58.87 4.13 -31.64
CA SER A 261 58.99 2.88 -30.88
C SER A 261 57.85 2.53 -29.91
N ARG A 262 56.99 1.62 -30.38
CA ARG A 262 56.09 0.82 -29.54
C ARG A 262 56.94 -0.19 -28.75
N ARG A 263 57.16 0.08 -27.47
CA ARG A 263 57.29 -0.99 -26.47
C ARG A 263 56.10 -0.85 -25.53
N ASP A 264 55.32 -1.91 -25.42
CA ASP A 264 54.24 -2.04 -24.45
C ASP A 264 54.89 -2.08 -23.06
N VAL A 265 55.04 -0.89 -22.46
CA VAL A 265 55.27 -0.76 -21.03
C VAL A 265 53.91 -0.94 -20.38
N GLU A 266 53.77 -1.90 -19.47
CA GLU A 266 52.59 -2.00 -18.61
C GLU A 266 52.42 -0.67 -17.88
N VAL A 267 51.47 0.13 -18.36
CA VAL A 267 51.13 1.42 -17.77
C VAL A 267 50.48 1.13 -16.42
N MET A 268 51.14 1.55 -15.34
CA MET A 268 50.52 1.62 -14.02
C MET A 268 49.38 2.64 -14.08
N LYS A 269 48.15 2.15 -14.31
CA LYS A 269 46.96 2.98 -14.30
C LYS A 269 46.71 3.49 -12.87
N GLU A 270 46.29 4.74 -12.73
CA GLU A 270 45.88 5.35 -11.46
C GLU A 270 44.35 5.42 -11.35
N PRO A 271 43.78 5.33 -10.14
CA PRO A 271 42.35 5.44 -9.96
C PRO A 271 41.83 6.84 -10.30
N GLU A 272 40.83 6.90 -11.18
CA GLU A 272 40.12 8.13 -11.55
C GLU A 272 38.94 8.33 -10.61
N PHE A 273 38.88 9.52 -10.02
CA PHE A 273 37.79 9.93 -9.13
C PHE A 273 37.04 11.10 -9.74
N VAL A 274 35.72 11.10 -9.59
CA VAL A 274 34.85 12.21 -9.98
C VAL A 274 34.27 12.88 -8.74
N LYS A 275 34.28 14.21 -8.76
CA LYS A 275 33.64 15.04 -7.75
C LYS A 275 32.12 14.92 -7.89
N THR A 276 31.44 14.48 -6.83
CA THR A 276 29.99 14.22 -6.88
C THR A 276 29.13 15.39 -6.44
N ASP A 277 29.68 16.60 -6.32
CA ASP A 277 28.92 17.78 -5.87
C ASP A 277 27.73 18.12 -6.79
N GLU A 278 27.88 17.87 -8.09
CA GLU A 278 26.83 18.07 -9.11
C GLU A 278 25.89 16.85 -9.25
N TYR A 279 26.15 15.76 -8.52
CA TYR A 279 25.33 14.55 -8.61
C TYR A 279 24.11 14.66 -7.72
N VAL A 280 23.04 14.03 -8.19
CA VAL A 280 21.71 14.12 -7.63
C VAL A 280 21.23 12.75 -7.23
N LEU A 281 20.56 12.69 -6.09
CA LEU A 281 19.90 11.48 -5.62
C LEU A 281 18.74 11.12 -6.56
N VAL A 282 18.89 10.05 -7.32
CA VAL A 282 17.86 9.55 -8.26
C VAL A 282 16.93 8.59 -7.56
N SER A 283 17.49 7.66 -6.79
CA SER A 283 16.71 6.71 -6.01
C SER A 283 17.41 6.33 -4.71
N ALA A 284 16.61 6.02 -3.69
CA ALA A 284 17.06 5.40 -2.46
C ALA A 284 16.08 4.28 -2.12
N SER A 285 16.58 3.05 -1.94
CA SER A 285 15.74 1.93 -1.52
C SER A 285 16.34 1.20 -0.33
N LEU A 286 15.57 1.09 0.75
CA LEU A 286 15.88 0.26 1.90
C LEU A 286 15.12 -1.06 1.76
N ARG A 287 15.84 -2.17 1.68
CA ARG A 287 15.27 -3.52 1.50
C ARG A 287 15.43 -4.33 2.77
N ALA A 288 14.31 -4.82 3.31
CA ALA A 288 14.24 -5.70 4.48
C ALA A 288 15.08 -5.21 5.67
N GLU A 289 15.16 -3.88 5.83
CA GLU A 289 15.94 -3.17 6.86
C GLU A 289 17.46 -3.46 6.91
N LYS A 290 17.97 -4.25 5.97
CA LYS A 290 19.36 -4.74 5.96
C LYS A 290 20.20 -4.05 4.91
N VAL A 291 19.63 -3.75 3.75
CA VAL A 291 20.39 -3.23 2.60
C VAL A 291 19.81 -1.91 2.13
N LEU A 292 20.64 -0.87 2.11
CA LEU A 292 20.31 0.41 1.49
C LEU A 292 21.00 0.51 0.13
N VAL A 293 20.22 0.72 -0.93
CA VAL A 293 20.73 0.98 -2.29
C VAL A 293 20.43 2.43 -2.64
N VAL A 294 21.47 3.18 -3.00
CA VAL A 294 21.40 4.59 -3.38
C VAL A 294 21.90 4.75 -4.80
N GLU A 295 21.13 5.45 -5.64
CA GLU A 295 21.51 5.77 -7.00
C GLU A 295 21.73 7.27 -7.16
N LEU A 296 22.90 7.65 -7.66
CA LEU A 296 23.29 9.03 -7.93
C LEU A 296 23.57 9.22 -9.42
N ALA A 297 23.00 10.26 -10.01
CA ALA A 297 23.29 10.63 -11.40
C ALA A 297 23.53 12.12 -11.56
N ARG A 298 24.35 12.50 -12.54
CA ARG A 298 24.56 13.90 -12.90
C ARG A 298 23.33 14.50 -13.62
N ASP A 299 22.74 13.71 -14.52
CA ASP A 299 21.49 14.06 -15.22
C ASP A 299 20.41 12.98 -14.98
N PRO A 300 19.39 13.27 -14.14
CA PRO A 300 18.33 12.30 -13.83
C PRO A 300 17.42 11.98 -15.03
N SER A 301 17.39 12.82 -16.07
CA SER A 301 16.54 12.63 -17.25
C SER A 301 17.13 11.62 -18.25
N LYS A 302 18.42 11.30 -18.17
CA LYS A 302 19.14 10.42 -19.13
C LYS A 302 19.58 9.07 -18.57
N VAL A 303 19.12 8.71 -17.37
CA VAL A 303 19.57 7.52 -16.60
C VAL A 303 19.34 6.17 -17.34
N GLN A 304 18.38 6.08 -18.25
CA GLN A 304 18.09 4.84 -18.99
C GLN A 304 18.80 4.68 -20.33
N GLN A 305 19.42 5.75 -20.86
CA GLN A 305 19.94 5.75 -22.22
C GLN A 305 21.42 6.14 -22.29
N GLU A 306 21.91 7.08 -21.45
CA GLU A 306 23.21 7.74 -21.73
C GLU A 306 23.97 8.34 -20.51
N GLY A 307 23.49 8.20 -19.27
CA GLY A 307 24.03 8.97 -18.12
C GLY A 307 25.01 8.23 -17.19
N ASP A 308 26.00 8.97 -16.67
CA ASP A 308 26.86 8.55 -15.55
C ASP A 308 26.01 8.23 -14.31
N LEU A 309 25.94 6.95 -13.93
CA LEU A 309 25.17 6.47 -12.79
C LEU A 309 26.08 5.75 -11.79
N PHE A 310 26.03 6.19 -10.53
CA PHE A 310 26.58 5.45 -9.41
C PHE A 310 25.47 4.71 -8.68
N ARG A 311 25.68 3.42 -8.43
CA ARG A 311 24.86 2.61 -7.52
C ARG A 311 25.71 2.23 -6.30
N LEU A 312 25.33 2.77 -5.15
CA LEU A 312 25.97 2.55 -3.87
C LEU A 312 25.10 1.59 -3.06
N THR A 313 25.65 0.43 -2.68
CA THR A 313 24.97 -0.56 -1.85
C THR A 313 25.63 -0.62 -0.48
N TYR A 314 24.84 -0.36 0.55
CA TYR A 314 25.26 -0.32 1.95
C TYR A 314 24.61 -1.45 2.74
N ASP A 315 25.40 -2.11 3.58
CA ASP A 315 24.86 -2.90 4.69
C ASP A 315 24.54 -1.96 5.87
N VAL A 316 23.29 -1.94 6.30
CA VAL A 316 22.81 -1.11 7.41
C VAL A 316 23.55 -1.41 8.72
N GLY A 317 23.93 -2.67 8.96
CA GLY A 317 24.72 -3.04 10.14
C GLY A 317 26.08 -2.34 10.17
N SER A 318 26.69 -2.13 8.99
CA SER A 318 27.98 -1.46 8.85
C SER A 318 27.92 0.08 8.97
N LEU A 319 26.73 0.68 8.81
CA LEU A 319 26.50 2.13 8.94
C LEU A 319 26.25 2.57 10.39
N SER A 320 25.90 1.63 11.27
CA SER A 320 25.45 1.89 12.64
C SER A 320 26.61 1.98 13.65
N ASN A 321 27.74 1.33 13.37
CA ASN A 321 28.91 1.29 14.25
C ASN A 321 29.89 2.41 13.87
N THR A 322 29.67 3.59 14.44
CA THR A 322 30.50 4.78 14.19
C THR A 322 31.86 4.80 14.90
N ARG A 323 32.29 3.75 15.63
CA ARG A 323 33.56 3.83 16.38
C ARG A 323 34.60 2.72 16.30
N GLU A 324 34.33 1.41 16.15
CA GLU A 324 35.40 0.44 16.52
C GLU A 324 35.58 -0.86 15.71
N SER A 325 35.12 -0.95 14.46
CA SER A 325 35.56 -2.10 13.61
C SER A 325 35.87 -1.68 12.18
N ALA A 326 37.12 -1.26 11.98
CA ALA A 326 37.75 -1.13 10.68
C ALA A 326 38.23 -2.51 10.15
N GLY A 327 37.37 -3.53 10.26
CA GLY A 327 37.57 -4.83 9.62
C GLY A 327 36.89 -4.87 8.25
N ALA A 328 37.51 -5.54 7.28
CA ALA A 328 37.17 -5.59 5.85
C ALA A 328 35.73 -6.07 5.47
N ALA A 329 34.84 -6.31 6.43
CA ALA A 329 33.51 -6.89 6.22
C ALA A 329 32.36 -5.88 6.02
N GLY A 330 32.60 -4.56 6.15
CA GLY A 330 31.54 -3.55 6.16
C GLY A 330 31.77 -2.32 5.27
N SER A 331 32.44 -2.48 4.12
CA SER A 331 32.63 -1.38 3.16
C SER A 331 31.48 -1.32 2.15
N PRO A 332 30.95 -0.13 1.83
CA PRO A 332 29.89 0.00 0.83
C PRO A 332 30.38 -0.47 -0.54
N LYS A 333 29.51 -1.19 -1.26
CA LYS A 333 29.78 -1.60 -2.65
C LYS A 333 29.42 -0.44 -3.58
N ILE A 334 30.34 -0.08 -4.46
CA ILE A 334 30.21 1.05 -5.40
C ILE A 334 30.27 0.47 -6.80
N ASP A 335 29.14 0.53 -7.51
CA ASP A 335 29.04 0.13 -8.91
C ASP A 335 28.86 1.40 -9.75
N TYR A 336 29.76 1.64 -10.71
CA TYR A 336 29.66 2.74 -11.67
C TYR A 336 29.32 2.18 -13.05
N MET A 337 28.32 2.78 -13.70
CA MET A 337 27.92 2.42 -15.06
C MET A 337 28.15 3.61 -15.99
N SER A 338 29.01 3.41 -17.00
CA SER A 338 29.31 4.37 -18.08
C SER A 338 29.29 3.70 -19.44
N ARG A 339 29.18 4.51 -20.50
CA ARG A 339 29.05 4.07 -21.89
C ARG A 339 30.35 3.46 -22.45
N GLU A 340 31.51 3.78 -21.89
CA GLU A 340 32.83 3.32 -22.38
C GLU A 340 33.17 1.89 -21.90
N GLY A 341 32.34 0.91 -22.29
CA GLY A 341 32.64 -0.51 -22.11
C GLY A 341 32.59 -1.00 -20.66
N MET A 342 32.17 -2.25 -20.45
CA MET A 342 32.32 -2.89 -19.15
C MET A 342 33.79 -2.90 -18.76
N ALA A 343 34.11 -2.38 -17.57
CA ALA A 343 35.42 -2.56 -16.95
C ALA A 343 35.79 -4.05 -17.03
N THR A 344 36.89 -4.37 -17.69
CA THR A 344 37.37 -5.76 -17.80
C THR A 344 37.66 -6.33 -16.41
N GLU A 345 37.52 -7.64 -16.24
CA GLU A 345 37.77 -8.37 -14.97
C GLU A 345 39.12 -8.04 -14.31
N SER A 346 40.11 -7.59 -15.10
CA SER A 346 41.42 -7.10 -14.63
C SER A 346 41.38 -5.74 -13.92
N ASP A 347 40.39 -4.88 -14.18
CA ASP A 347 40.19 -3.60 -13.48
C ASP A 347 39.47 -3.81 -12.12
N LEU A 348 38.79 -4.95 -11.92
CA LEU A 348 38.16 -5.34 -10.64
C LEU A 348 39.20 -5.74 -9.57
N LEU A 349 40.34 -6.32 -9.98
CA LEU A 349 41.45 -6.68 -9.09
C LEU A 349 42.20 -5.46 -8.52
N GLN A 350 42.06 -4.27 -9.14
CA GLN A 350 42.61 -3.00 -8.65
C GLN A 350 41.60 -2.19 -7.82
N MET A 351 40.37 -2.68 -7.63
CA MET A 351 39.38 -2.03 -6.76
C MET A 351 39.77 -2.04 -5.28
N SER A 352 40.64 -2.95 -4.83
CA SER A 352 41.20 -2.91 -3.46
C SER A 352 42.08 -1.67 -3.24
N ASP A 353 42.83 -1.25 -4.26
CA ASP A 353 43.70 -0.08 -4.21
C ASP A 353 42.88 1.21 -4.32
N ILE A 354 41.82 1.21 -5.14
CA ILE A 354 40.81 2.27 -5.17
C ILE A 354 40.16 2.46 -3.79
N ARG A 355 39.83 1.38 -3.08
CA ARG A 355 39.24 1.43 -1.72
C ARG A 355 40.18 2.08 -0.69
N SER A 356 41.50 1.90 -0.84
CA SER A 356 42.49 2.53 0.05
C SER A 356 42.59 4.04 -0.12
N ARG A 357 42.17 4.57 -1.29
CA ARG A 357 42.26 6.00 -1.66
C ARG A 357 40.91 6.72 -1.69
N ALA A 358 39.80 5.98 -1.68
CA ALA A 358 38.46 6.54 -1.60
C ALA A 358 38.17 7.04 -0.18
N ASP A 359 37.45 8.16 -0.07
CA ASP A 359 37.02 8.70 1.23
C ASP A 359 35.83 7.91 1.78
N LEU A 360 36.13 6.69 2.26
CA LEU A 360 35.16 5.76 2.83
C LEU A 360 34.40 6.37 4.01
N SER A 361 34.98 7.35 4.70
CA SER A 361 34.35 8.06 5.81
C SER A 361 33.18 8.94 5.31
N LYS A 362 33.40 9.74 4.26
CA LYS A 362 32.34 10.54 3.62
C LYS A 362 31.30 9.67 2.92
N ILE A 363 31.70 8.56 2.29
CA ILE A 363 30.77 7.63 1.63
C ILE A 363 29.85 6.96 2.67
N ARG A 364 30.38 6.61 3.85
CA ARG A 364 29.57 6.09 4.97
C ARG A 364 28.65 7.15 5.55
N LEU A 365 29.12 8.39 5.69
CA LEU A 365 28.30 9.50 6.18
C LEU A 365 27.12 9.80 5.23
N LEU A 366 27.34 9.68 3.91
CA LEU A 366 26.28 9.75 2.90
C LEU A 366 25.23 8.66 3.12
N GLY A 367 25.67 7.41 3.25
CA GLY A 367 24.79 6.28 3.53
C GLY A 367 23.99 6.46 4.82
N ALA A 368 24.64 6.91 5.90
CA ALA A 368 23.99 7.16 7.19
C ALA A 368 22.96 8.31 7.12
N ALA A 369 23.28 9.41 6.44
CA ALA A 369 22.37 10.54 6.28
C ALA A 369 21.13 10.15 5.47
N ILE A 370 21.29 9.43 4.36
CA ILE A 370 20.17 8.94 3.55
C ILE A 370 19.36 7.90 4.32
N LEU A 371 20.02 6.97 5.02
CA LEU A 371 19.35 5.97 5.85
C LEU A 371 18.45 6.61 6.90
N ALA A 372 18.92 7.66 7.59
CA ALA A 372 18.11 8.38 8.56
C ALA A 372 16.84 8.97 7.92
N ARG A 373 16.95 9.55 6.72
CA ARG A 373 15.79 10.10 5.98
C ARG A 373 14.83 9.04 5.47
N VAL A 374 15.33 7.87 5.07
CA VAL A 374 14.50 6.74 4.64
C VAL A 374 13.80 6.07 5.83
N ARG A 375 14.47 5.96 6.98
CA ARG A 375 13.87 5.43 8.22
C ARG A 375 12.68 6.28 8.71
N MET A 376 12.70 7.60 8.50
CA MET A 376 11.54 8.44 8.79
C MET A 376 10.28 8.01 8.02
N LEU A 377 10.42 7.43 6.83
CA LEU A 377 9.29 6.93 6.02
C LEU A 377 8.74 5.58 6.53
N GLN A 378 9.43 4.94 7.46
CA GLN A 378 8.93 3.76 8.17
C GLN A 378 8.06 4.13 9.39
N ASP A 379 8.05 5.41 9.80
CA ASP A 379 7.27 5.87 10.94
C ASP A 379 5.77 5.70 10.69
N PRO A 380 5.05 4.94 11.54
CA PRO A 380 3.60 4.77 11.41
C PRO A 380 2.80 6.08 11.45
N GLN A 381 3.29 7.14 12.11
CA GLN A 381 2.62 8.43 12.13
C GLN A 381 2.67 9.14 10.77
N VAL A 382 3.81 8.99 10.06
CA VAL A 382 3.96 9.50 8.70
C VAL A 382 3.06 8.73 7.74
N LEU A 383 2.95 7.41 7.91
CA LEU A 383 2.04 6.58 7.12
C LEU A 383 0.57 6.89 7.40
N ARG A 384 0.16 7.06 8.66
CA ARG A 384 -1.22 7.43 9.00
C ARG A 384 -1.65 8.78 8.44
N SER A 385 -0.74 9.76 8.44
CA SER A 385 -1.07 11.12 8.01
C SER A 385 -0.96 11.32 6.50
N ARG A 386 -0.07 10.59 5.82
CA ARG A 386 0.32 10.87 4.42
C ARG A 386 0.37 9.65 3.52
N GLY A 387 0.25 8.46 4.08
CA GLY A 387 0.25 7.20 3.33
C GLY A 387 -1.13 6.92 2.75
N LYS A 388 -1.18 6.61 1.45
CA LYS A 388 -2.35 6.07 0.77
C LYS A 388 -2.07 4.65 0.34
N LEU A 389 -2.96 3.72 0.69
CA LEU A 389 -2.86 2.34 0.25
C LEU A 389 -3.12 2.30 -1.26
N VAL A 390 -2.13 1.84 -2.02
CA VAL A 390 -2.22 1.75 -3.48
C VAL A 390 -2.70 0.37 -3.89
N GLU A 391 -2.27 -0.66 -3.16
CA GLU A 391 -2.52 -2.04 -3.53
C GLU A 391 -2.42 -2.95 -2.31
N LEU A 392 -3.32 -3.94 -2.26
CA LEU A 392 -3.25 -5.10 -1.39
C LEU A 392 -3.48 -6.36 -2.24
N ARG A 393 -2.58 -7.34 -2.12
CA ARG A 393 -2.64 -8.62 -2.81
C ARG A 393 -2.54 -9.78 -1.83
N THR A 394 -3.29 -10.84 -2.07
CA THR A 394 -3.16 -12.15 -1.43
C THR A 394 -2.85 -13.17 -2.53
N GLY A 395 -1.64 -13.74 -2.50
CA GLY A 395 -1.14 -14.57 -3.61
C GLY A 395 -1.20 -13.82 -4.96
N SER A 396 -1.99 -14.35 -5.90
CA SER A 396 -2.24 -13.73 -7.22
C SER A 396 -3.45 -12.79 -7.26
N SER A 397 -4.29 -12.79 -6.23
CA SER A 397 -5.54 -12.03 -6.19
C SER A 397 -5.30 -10.62 -5.65
N ARG A 398 -5.95 -9.64 -6.29
CA ARG A 398 -6.01 -8.25 -5.83
C ARG A 398 -7.17 -8.11 -4.87
N VAL A 399 -6.87 -7.75 -3.63
CA VAL A 399 -7.86 -7.69 -2.55
C VAL A 399 -8.64 -6.38 -2.62
N ILE A 400 -8.00 -5.26 -2.97
CA ILE A 400 -8.69 -3.95 -3.01
C ILE A 400 -8.12 -2.96 -4.03
N PHE A 401 -9.02 -2.34 -4.80
CA PHE A 401 -8.82 -1.05 -5.47
C PHE A 401 -10.06 -0.14 -5.28
N PRO A 402 -9.88 1.18 -5.07
CA PRO A 402 -10.97 2.13 -4.80
C PRO A 402 -12.11 2.14 -5.84
N SER A 403 -11.79 1.81 -7.08
CA SER A 403 -12.71 1.85 -8.23
C SER A 403 -13.44 0.53 -8.48
N ASP A 404 -12.96 -0.58 -7.92
CA ASP A 404 -13.28 -1.92 -8.44
C ASP A 404 -14.04 -2.82 -7.46
N LEU A 405 -14.36 -2.36 -6.23
CA LEU A 405 -14.99 -3.17 -5.17
C LEU A 405 -16.41 -3.66 -5.56
N GLU A 406 -16.47 -4.73 -6.34
CA GLU A 406 -17.69 -5.46 -6.68
C GLU A 406 -17.97 -6.57 -5.67
N SER A 407 -19.15 -7.19 -5.76
CA SER A 407 -19.61 -8.28 -4.88
C SER A 407 -18.71 -9.54 -4.87
N GLY A 408 -17.67 -9.62 -5.69
CA GLY A 408 -16.64 -10.67 -5.65
C GLY A 408 -15.32 -10.27 -4.97
N GLN A 409 -15.02 -8.97 -4.86
CA GLN A 409 -13.77 -8.49 -4.25
C GLN A 409 -13.81 -8.51 -2.72
N TYR A 410 -15.02 -8.35 -2.14
CA TYR A 410 -15.21 -8.53 -0.70
C TYR A 410 -14.85 -9.94 -0.23
N SER A 411 -15.03 -10.97 -1.07
CA SER A 411 -14.60 -12.34 -0.74
C SER A 411 -13.10 -12.42 -0.47
N SER A 412 -12.27 -11.84 -1.34
CA SER A 412 -10.82 -11.80 -1.14
C SER A 412 -10.42 -10.96 0.08
N LEU A 413 -11.18 -9.91 0.41
CA LEU A 413 -10.99 -9.16 1.66
C LEU A 413 -11.26 -10.04 2.88
N PHE A 414 -12.35 -10.81 2.87
CA PHE A 414 -12.67 -11.68 4.00
C PHE A 414 -11.74 -12.89 4.10
N GLU A 415 -11.25 -13.46 2.99
CA GLU A 415 -10.18 -14.47 2.99
C GLU A 415 -8.90 -13.93 3.64
N PHE A 416 -8.53 -12.69 3.30
CA PHE A 416 -7.42 -12.00 3.93
C PHE A 416 -7.66 -11.85 5.45
N LEU A 417 -8.80 -11.27 5.86
CA LEU A 417 -9.13 -11.05 7.27
C LEU A 417 -9.22 -12.37 8.05
N GLU A 418 -9.81 -13.42 7.48
CA GLU A 418 -9.87 -14.76 8.07
C GLU A 418 -8.48 -15.34 8.32
N SER A 419 -7.56 -15.15 7.36
CA SER A 419 -6.18 -15.60 7.52
C SER A 419 -5.43 -14.82 8.61
N ILE A 420 -5.69 -13.52 8.74
CA ILE A 420 -5.19 -12.73 9.87
C ILE A 420 -5.78 -13.23 11.20
N ALA A 421 -7.08 -13.54 11.24
CA ALA A 421 -7.75 -14.09 12.41
C ALA A 421 -7.12 -15.43 12.87
N GLY A 422 -6.84 -16.33 11.92
CA GLY A 422 -6.13 -17.58 12.22
C GLY A 422 -4.76 -17.36 12.85
N SER A 423 -4.08 -16.26 12.52
CA SER A 423 -2.79 -15.89 13.13
C SER A 423 -2.92 -15.31 14.55
N TYR A 424 -4.10 -14.82 14.94
CA TYR A 424 -4.43 -14.46 16.32
C TYR A 424 -4.83 -15.66 17.19
N ALA A 425 -5.36 -16.73 16.59
CA ALA A 425 -5.92 -17.88 17.29
C ALA A 425 -4.99 -18.52 18.35
N PRO A 426 -3.67 -18.70 18.13
CA PRO A 426 -2.77 -19.23 19.15
C PRO A 426 -2.71 -18.36 20.42
N PHE A 427 -2.81 -17.04 20.26
CA PHE A 427 -2.82 -16.12 21.40
C PHE A 427 -4.15 -16.15 22.14
N VAL A 428 -5.27 -16.20 21.42
CA VAL A 428 -6.61 -16.36 22.00
C VAL A 428 -6.69 -17.65 22.81
N LYS A 429 -6.22 -18.76 22.24
CA LYS A 429 -6.16 -20.06 22.92
C LYS A 429 -5.30 -20.00 24.19
N LYS A 430 -4.08 -19.46 24.13
CA LYS A 430 -3.23 -19.28 25.31
C LYS A 430 -3.91 -18.41 26.37
N MET A 431 -4.57 -17.31 25.98
CA MET A 431 -5.31 -16.45 26.92
C MET A 431 -6.45 -17.21 27.62
N HIS A 432 -7.16 -18.09 26.91
CA HIS A 432 -8.17 -18.98 27.49
C HIS A 432 -7.60 -20.02 28.46
N GLU A 433 -6.45 -20.61 28.14
CA GLU A 433 -5.79 -21.58 29.03
C GLU A 433 -5.25 -20.94 30.32
N LYS A 434 -4.96 -19.64 30.27
CA LYS A 434 -4.22 -18.89 31.29
C LYS A 434 -5.09 -17.98 32.15
N THR A 435 -6.37 -17.85 31.82
CA THR A 435 -7.35 -17.08 32.60
C THR A 435 -8.07 -17.97 33.62
N SER A 436 -8.36 -17.41 34.80
CA SER A 436 -9.22 -18.07 35.80
C SER A 436 -10.71 -17.89 35.49
N MET A 437 -11.07 -16.93 34.62
CA MET A 437 -12.44 -16.58 34.26
C MET A 437 -12.80 -17.20 32.90
N SER A 438 -13.69 -18.19 32.90
CA SER A 438 -14.20 -18.79 31.66
C SER A 438 -14.96 -17.74 30.83
N GLY A 439 -14.66 -17.67 29.54
CA GLY A 439 -15.32 -16.74 28.61
C GLY A 439 -14.75 -15.31 28.57
N GLU A 440 -13.62 -15.05 29.23
CA GLU A 440 -12.92 -13.76 29.18
C GLU A 440 -11.48 -13.91 28.70
N LEU A 441 -11.03 -13.00 27.83
CA LEU A 441 -9.61 -12.85 27.49
C LEU A 441 -9.05 -11.76 28.40
N ILE A 442 -8.05 -12.09 29.22
CA ILE A 442 -7.48 -11.20 30.22
C ILE A 442 -5.97 -11.08 30.01
N LEU A 443 -5.49 -9.83 29.99
CA LEU A 443 -4.09 -9.46 29.89
C LEU A 443 -3.74 -8.46 30.99
N ARG A 444 -2.55 -8.55 31.57
CA ARG A 444 -2.07 -7.66 32.62
C ARG A 444 -0.81 -6.92 32.18
N GLU A 445 -0.74 -5.65 32.52
CA GLU A 445 0.41 -4.78 32.30
C GLU A 445 1.03 -4.41 33.64
N GLU A 446 2.30 -4.75 33.82
CA GLU A 446 3.10 -4.35 34.98
C GLU A 446 3.69 -2.97 34.73
N LEU A 447 3.25 -1.97 35.49
CA LEU A 447 3.73 -0.60 35.41
C LEU A 447 4.82 -0.35 36.46
N GLY A 448 5.64 0.68 36.23
CA GLY A 448 6.63 1.13 37.20
C GLY A 448 5.99 1.46 38.57
N GLY A 449 6.70 1.17 39.65
CA GLY A 449 6.23 1.46 41.02
C GLY A 449 5.21 0.48 41.59
N GLY A 450 5.08 -0.72 41.01
CA GLY A 450 4.20 -1.77 41.52
C GLY A 450 2.73 -1.61 41.15
N GLN A 451 2.41 -0.63 40.30
CA GLN A 451 1.08 -0.47 39.73
C GLN A 451 0.82 -1.55 38.66
N ARG A 452 -0.44 -1.98 38.56
CA ARG A 452 -0.85 -3.01 37.59
C ARG A 452 -2.12 -2.55 36.89
N LYS A 453 -2.19 -2.76 35.59
CA LYS A 453 -3.39 -2.50 34.79
C LYS A 453 -3.87 -3.81 34.16
N GLU A 454 -5.16 -4.06 34.22
CA GLU A 454 -5.78 -5.24 33.62
C GLU A 454 -6.61 -4.81 32.41
N TYR A 455 -6.48 -5.57 31.33
CA TYR A 455 -7.23 -5.43 30.10
C TYR A 455 -8.02 -6.71 29.90
N SER A 456 -9.35 -6.58 29.82
CA SER A 456 -10.23 -7.73 29.64
C SER A 456 -11.26 -7.49 28.53
N VAL A 457 -11.72 -8.59 27.96
CA VAL A 457 -12.85 -8.62 27.03
C VAL A 457 -13.58 -9.95 27.11
N ARG A 458 -14.90 -9.92 27.08
CA ARG A 458 -15.72 -11.13 27.02
C ARG A 458 -15.72 -11.67 25.61
N THR A 459 -15.51 -12.97 25.45
CA THR A 459 -15.53 -13.60 24.12
C THR A 459 -16.91 -13.55 23.49
N ASN A 460 -17.98 -13.57 24.30
CA ASN A 460 -19.34 -13.38 23.82
C ASN A 460 -19.57 -11.98 23.22
N ASP A 461 -18.89 -10.94 23.72
CA ASP A 461 -19.00 -9.58 23.18
C ASP A 461 -18.28 -9.48 21.82
N LEU A 462 -17.16 -10.18 21.65
CA LEU A 462 -16.47 -10.28 20.36
C LEU A 462 -17.28 -11.12 19.36
N ARG A 463 -17.80 -12.27 19.81
CA ARG A 463 -18.61 -13.17 18.98
C ARG A 463 -19.91 -12.52 18.52
N SER A 464 -20.61 -11.80 19.41
CA SER A 464 -21.86 -11.12 19.06
C SER A 464 -21.67 -10.05 17.98
N GLN A 465 -20.57 -9.29 18.02
CA GLN A 465 -20.25 -8.31 16.97
C GLN A 465 -20.01 -8.95 15.60
N LEU A 466 -19.49 -10.18 15.57
CA LEU A 466 -19.19 -10.91 14.35
C LEU A 466 -20.37 -11.79 13.86
N ALA A 467 -21.29 -12.15 14.74
CA ALA A 467 -22.36 -13.10 14.47
C ALA A 467 -23.37 -12.64 13.40
N GLU A 468 -23.47 -11.33 13.17
CA GLU A 468 -24.46 -10.73 12.27
C GLU A 468 -24.23 -11.07 10.79
N THR A 469 -23.04 -11.53 10.42
CA THR A 469 -22.67 -11.79 9.01
C THR A 469 -22.05 -13.17 8.86
N GLU A 470 -22.15 -13.76 7.67
CA GLU A 470 -21.52 -15.06 7.38
C GLU A 470 -20.00 -14.97 7.50
N HIS A 471 -19.38 -13.98 6.84
CA HIS A 471 -17.95 -13.74 6.94
C HIS A 471 -17.49 -13.45 8.38
N GLY A 472 -18.28 -12.68 9.14
CA GLY A 472 -17.99 -12.44 10.56
C GLY A 472 -18.01 -13.74 11.37
N ARG A 473 -18.97 -14.63 11.15
CA ARG A 473 -19.01 -15.96 11.79
C ARG A 473 -17.77 -16.79 11.46
N THR A 474 -17.31 -16.80 10.21
CA THR A 474 -16.09 -17.50 9.82
C THR A 474 -14.86 -16.89 10.50
N ILE A 475 -14.75 -15.57 10.57
CA ILE A 475 -13.68 -14.87 11.30
C ILE A 475 -13.70 -15.20 12.80
N ALA A 476 -14.87 -15.28 13.43
CA ALA A 476 -14.99 -15.66 14.84
C ALA A 476 -14.46 -17.10 15.08
N ILE A 477 -14.79 -18.03 14.18
CA ILE A 477 -14.27 -19.40 14.22
C ILE A 477 -12.75 -19.41 14.04
N ALA A 478 -12.23 -18.64 13.07
CA ALA A 478 -10.79 -18.52 12.82
C ALA A 478 -10.03 -17.91 14.01
N LEU A 479 -10.64 -16.98 14.75
CA LEU A 479 -10.09 -16.46 16.01
C LEU A 479 -10.10 -17.48 17.17
N GLY A 480 -10.90 -18.55 17.05
CA GLY A 480 -11.12 -19.53 18.11
C GLY A 480 -12.12 -19.06 19.18
N LEU A 481 -13.09 -18.20 18.81
CA LEU A 481 -14.03 -17.57 19.74
C LEU A 481 -15.33 -18.34 19.97
#